data_AF-A0A4Y2CLW7-F1
#
_entry.id   AF-A0A4Y2CLW7-F1
#
_cell.length_a   1.000
_cell.length_b   1.000
_cell.length_c   1.000
_cell.angle_alpha   90.00
_cell.angle_beta   90.00
_cell.angle_gamma   90.00
#
_symmetry.space_group_name_H-M   'P 1'
#
loop_
_entity.id
_entity.type
_entity.pdbx_description
1 polymer ?
#
loop_
_entity_poly.entity_id
_entity_poly.type
_entity_poly.pdbx_seq_one_letter_code
_entity_poly.pdbx_strand_id
1 'polypeptide(L)'
;MSKRKRGIIGDAASRREAIRKRERRVVETEEERSRRLSTMAQRGQDRRAEETEEPSNSRLAVMAQRGQEGRAEETDEQRNSRLAVMAQRAQERRAEETDEQRNSRLSAMLQHARERRLNVIKGQNPHQIQTFYAARTVLYPIVEEHKCGEMDNLCLKCGGLYFRDEKNTRGIYTHCCHNGNIIEQASVYPVEMKGLMDGSDELSVHFKNNIRSYQCFNGCTDCTVYRERSVLLQNSWPNLSQDFSSTPS
;
A
#
# COMPACT_ATOMS: atom_id res chain seq x y z
N MET A 1 70.28 2.61 -27.51
CA MET A 1 69.04 2.93 -28.27
C MET A 1 68.46 1.65 -28.87
N SER A 2 67.20 1.32 -28.59
CA SER A 2 66.25 0.68 -29.52
C SER A 2 64.92 0.47 -28.79
N LYS A 3 64.01 1.44 -28.88
CA LYS A 3 62.60 1.27 -28.49
C LYS A 3 61.76 1.13 -29.76
N ARG A 4 61.09 -0.02 -29.88
CA ARG A 4 59.75 -0.27 -30.45
C ARG A 4 59.48 0.09 -31.93
N LYS A 5 59.16 -0.92 -32.74
CA LYS A 5 58.37 -0.82 -33.99
C LYS A 5 57.24 -1.88 -34.12
N ARG A 6 56.80 -2.50 -33.02
CA ARG A 6 55.78 -3.58 -33.06
C ARG A 6 54.32 -3.11 -32.92
N GLY A 7 54.06 -1.84 -32.56
CA GLY A 7 52.71 -1.35 -32.24
C GLY A 7 51.85 -0.88 -33.42
N ILE A 8 52.44 -0.36 -34.50
CA ILE A 8 51.68 0.31 -35.58
C ILE A 8 51.13 -0.69 -36.61
N ILE A 9 51.88 -1.76 -36.90
CA ILE A 9 51.49 -2.80 -37.88
C ILE A 9 50.34 -3.67 -37.34
N GLY A 10 50.32 -3.94 -36.03
CA GLY A 10 49.25 -4.69 -35.37
C GLY A 10 47.89 -3.98 -35.40
N ASP A 11 47.87 -2.65 -35.28
CA ASP A 11 46.65 -1.85 -35.36
C ASP A 11 46.08 -1.82 -36.80
N ALA A 12 46.94 -1.67 -37.81
CA ALA A 12 46.50 -1.70 -39.22
C ALA A 12 45.95 -3.08 -39.65
N ALA A 13 46.56 -4.19 -39.22
CA ALA A 13 46.07 -5.53 -39.50
C ALA A 13 44.74 -5.83 -38.79
N SER A 14 44.61 -5.42 -37.51
CA SER A 14 43.38 -5.54 -36.72
C SER A 14 42.23 -4.76 -37.37
N ARG A 15 42.48 -3.52 -37.82
CA ARG A 15 41.48 -2.72 -38.55
C ARG A 15 41.02 -3.39 -39.85
N ARG A 16 41.95 -3.92 -40.66
CA ARG A 16 41.60 -4.64 -41.91
C ARG A 16 40.78 -5.90 -41.63
N GLU A 17 41.03 -6.59 -40.53
CA GLU A 17 40.24 -7.76 -40.13
C GLU A 17 38.84 -7.36 -39.63
N ALA A 18 38.72 -6.27 -38.86
CA ALA A 18 37.44 -5.74 -38.41
C ALA A 18 36.55 -5.33 -39.60
N ILE A 19 37.13 -4.70 -40.63
CA ILE A 19 36.44 -4.33 -41.87
C ILE A 19 35.92 -5.57 -42.60
N ARG A 20 36.78 -6.57 -42.84
CA ARG A 20 36.36 -7.85 -43.48
C ARG A 20 35.26 -8.57 -42.69
N LYS A 21 35.32 -8.56 -41.35
CA LYS A 21 34.27 -9.13 -40.50
C LYS A 21 32.95 -8.35 -40.63
N ARG A 22 33.00 -7.02 -40.75
CA ARG A 22 31.82 -6.17 -40.97
C ARG A 22 31.21 -6.42 -42.34
N GLU A 23 32.03 -6.44 -43.40
CA GLU A 23 31.57 -6.70 -44.78
C GLU A 23 30.89 -8.07 -44.89
N ARG A 24 31.48 -9.11 -44.27
CA ARG A 24 30.85 -10.43 -44.19
C ARG A 24 29.46 -10.36 -43.54
N ARG A 25 29.32 -9.63 -42.42
CA ARG A 25 28.04 -9.48 -41.70
C ARG A 25 26.99 -8.69 -42.47
N VAL A 26 27.39 -7.82 -43.39
CA VAL A 26 26.45 -7.02 -44.20
C VAL A 26 25.82 -7.87 -45.31
N VAL A 27 26.56 -8.84 -45.83
CA VAL A 27 26.11 -9.72 -46.93
C VAL A 27 25.47 -11.02 -46.40
N GLU A 28 25.56 -11.30 -45.09
CA GLU A 28 24.92 -12.45 -44.46
C GLU A 28 23.41 -12.49 -44.72
N THR A 29 22.89 -13.67 -45.07
CA THR A 29 21.44 -13.92 -45.13
C THR A 29 20.85 -13.97 -43.71
N GLU A 30 19.53 -13.79 -43.56
CA GLU A 30 18.90 -13.82 -42.23
C GLU A 30 19.06 -15.19 -41.55
N GLU A 31 19.08 -16.29 -42.31
CA GLU A 31 19.35 -17.62 -41.77
C GLU A 31 20.78 -17.78 -41.27
N GLU A 32 21.77 -17.31 -42.04
CA GLU A 32 23.18 -17.34 -41.63
C GLU A 32 23.42 -16.46 -40.41
N ARG A 33 22.79 -15.27 -40.38
CA ARG A 33 22.79 -14.36 -39.24
C ARG A 33 22.19 -15.03 -38.01
N SER A 34 21.03 -15.68 -38.16
CA SER A 34 20.33 -16.39 -37.09
C SER A 34 21.15 -17.55 -36.55
N ARG A 35 21.74 -18.39 -37.43
CA ARG A 35 22.66 -19.47 -37.04
C ARG A 35 23.86 -18.93 -36.27
N ARG A 36 24.50 -17.87 -36.76
CA ARG A 36 25.65 -17.24 -36.09
C ARG A 36 25.29 -16.68 -34.71
N LEU A 37 24.17 -15.97 -34.59
CA LEU A 37 23.67 -15.44 -33.31
C LEU A 37 23.34 -16.57 -32.33
N SER A 38 22.69 -17.63 -32.79
CA SER A 38 22.37 -18.82 -31.99
C SER A 38 23.63 -19.50 -31.46
N THR A 39 24.64 -19.73 -32.32
CA THR A 39 25.93 -20.31 -31.87
C THR A 39 26.63 -19.42 -30.84
N MET A 40 26.59 -18.09 -30.99
CA MET A 40 27.18 -17.17 -30.01
C MET A 40 26.39 -17.16 -28.68
N ALA A 41 25.07 -17.23 -28.74
CA ALA A 41 24.20 -17.31 -27.57
C ALA A 41 24.47 -18.60 -26.79
N GLN A 42 24.54 -19.75 -27.48
CA GLN A 42 24.84 -21.06 -26.89
C GLN A 42 26.20 -21.04 -26.18
N ARG A 43 27.26 -20.62 -26.87
CA ARG A 43 28.60 -20.50 -26.26
C ARG A 43 28.60 -19.57 -25.04
N GLY A 44 27.77 -18.53 -25.05
CA GLY A 44 27.61 -17.64 -23.91
C GLY A 44 26.89 -18.32 -22.74
N GLN A 45 25.91 -19.18 -23.00
CA GLN A 45 25.24 -19.99 -21.99
C GLN A 45 26.20 -21.02 -21.39
N ASP A 46 26.94 -21.74 -22.22
CA ASP A 46 27.89 -22.77 -21.78
C ASP A 46 28.94 -22.15 -20.84
N ARG A 47 29.54 -21.01 -21.21
CA ARG A 47 30.47 -20.29 -20.33
C ARG A 47 29.85 -19.88 -19.00
N ARG A 48 28.58 -19.42 -19.00
CA ARG A 48 27.89 -19.01 -17.77
C ARG A 48 27.52 -20.21 -16.89
N ALA A 49 27.28 -21.38 -17.47
CA ALA A 49 27.01 -22.60 -16.73
C ALA A 49 28.26 -23.13 -16.01
N GLU A 50 29.43 -22.87 -16.56
CA GLU A 50 30.73 -23.24 -16.00
C GLU A 50 31.35 -22.17 -15.09
N GLU A 51 30.74 -20.99 -14.96
CA GLU A 51 31.23 -19.91 -14.10
C GLU A 51 31.14 -20.30 -12.61
N THR A 52 32.22 -20.08 -11.86
CA THR A 52 32.21 -20.16 -10.39
C THR A 52 31.74 -18.84 -9.77
N GLU A 53 31.42 -18.85 -8.47
CA GLU A 53 30.86 -17.71 -7.74
C GLU A 53 31.68 -16.41 -7.90
N GLU A 54 33.00 -16.48 -7.82
CA GLU A 54 33.87 -15.29 -7.92
C GLU A 54 33.83 -14.61 -9.30
N PRO A 55 34.08 -15.31 -10.43
CA PRO A 55 33.85 -14.77 -11.77
C PRO A 55 32.41 -14.28 -12.01
N SER A 56 31.41 -15.01 -11.51
CA SER A 56 30.00 -14.64 -11.64
C SER A 56 29.70 -13.31 -10.94
N ASN A 57 30.12 -13.18 -9.67
CA ASN A 57 29.94 -11.96 -8.89
C ASN A 57 30.70 -10.78 -9.48
N SER A 58 31.93 -10.99 -9.97
CA SER A 58 32.71 -9.96 -10.66
C SER A 58 32.00 -9.48 -11.94
N ARG A 59 31.51 -10.40 -12.77
CA ARG A 59 30.74 -10.07 -13.99
C ARG A 59 29.45 -9.32 -13.66
N LEU A 60 28.70 -9.75 -12.65
CA LEU A 60 27.48 -9.09 -12.20
C LEU A 60 27.77 -7.68 -11.66
N ALA A 61 28.85 -7.50 -10.90
CA ALA A 61 29.28 -6.21 -10.39
C ALA A 61 29.61 -5.24 -11.53
N VAL A 62 30.37 -5.68 -12.54
CA VAL A 62 30.70 -4.86 -13.72
C VAL A 62 29.44 -4.48 -14.50
N MET A 63 28.48 -5.40 -14.67
CA MET A 63 27.21 -5.09 -15.34
C MET A 63 26.35 -4.12 -14.52
N ALA A 64 26.33 -4.26 -13.19
CA ALA A 64 25.62 -3.36 -12.30
C ALA A 64 26.22 -1.94 -12.35
N GLN A 65 27.55 -1.83 -12.32
CA GLN A 65 28.27 -0.56 -12.43
C GLN A 65 27.97 0.12 -13.76
N ARG A 66 28.15 -0.58 -14.89
CA ARG A 66 27.84 -0.03 -16.21
C ARG A 66 26.36 0.40 -16.33
N GLY A 67 25.46 -0.34 -15.70
CA GLY A 67 24.05 0.03 -15.64
C GLY A 67 23.77 1.24 -14.74
N GLN A 68 24.60 1.53 -13.74
CA GLN A 68 24.52 2.75 -12.94
C GLN A 68 25.06 3.95 -13.72
N GLU A 69 26.24 3.79 -14.35
CA GLU A 69 26.85 4.82 -15.22
C GLU A 69 25.87 5.22 -16.34
N GLY A 70 25.29 4.23 -17.04
CA GLY A 70 24.29 4.50 -18.07
C GLY A 70 23.04 5.22 -17.56
N ARG A 71 22.60 4.96 -16.31
CA ARG A 71 21.47 5.68 -15.69
C ARG A 71 21.83 7.09 -15.22
N ALA A 72 23.09 7.34 -14.87
CA ALA A 72 23.58 8.65 -14.48
C ALA A 72 23.70 9.59 -15.69
N GLU A 73 23.91 9.04 -16.88
CA GLU A 73 24.01 9.77 -18.15
C GLU A 73 22.66 9.93 -18.89
N GLU A 74 21.55 9.39 -18.36
CA GLU A 74 20.22 9.51 -18.98
C GLU A 74 19.72 10.96 -19.01
N THR A 75 19.11 11.36 -20.13
CA THR A 75 18.30 12.60 -20.16
C THR A 75 16.96 12.38 -19.46
N ASP A 76 16.28 13.46 -19.08
CA ASP A 76 14.97 13.37 -18.45
C ASP A 76 13.93 12.65 -19.33
N GLU A 77 13.97 12.84 -20.65
CA GLU A 77 13.09 12.12 -21.60
C GLU A 77 13.40 10.63 -21.63
N GLN A 78 14.68 10.25 -21.66
CA GLN A 78 15.09 8.84 -21.64
C GLN A 78 14.69 8.18 -20.32
N ARG A 79 14.88 8.88 -19.19
CA ARG A 79 14.48 8.44 -17.86
C ARG A 79 12.97 8.25 -17.78
N ASN A 80 12.18 9.22 -18.25
CA ASN A 80 10.73 9.16 -18.22
C ASN A 80 10.19 8.04 -19.13
N SER A 81 10.75 7.89 -20.33
CA SER A 81 10.42 6.79 -21.24
C SER A 81 10.72 5.42 -20.61
N ARG A 82 11.90 5.25 -20.00
CA ARG A 82 12.26 4.02 -19.29
C ARG A 82 11.31 3.73 -18.12
N LEU A 83 10.96 4.74 -17.32
CA LEU A 83 10.03 4.58 -16.19
C LEU A 83 8.63 4.20 -16.68
N ALA A 84 8.14 4.80 -17.77
CA ALA A 84 6.87 4.46 -18.38
C ALA A 84 6.82 2.99 -18.83
N VAL A 85 7.86 2.53 -19.54
CA VAL A 85 7.96 1.12 -19.96
C VAL A 85 8.02 0.17 -18.76
N MET A 86 8.74 0.51 -17.69
CA MET A 86 8.77 -0.32 -16.48
C MET A 86 7.43 -0.36 -15.76
N ALA A 87 6.70 0.77 -15.70
CA ALA A 87 5.38 0.85 -15.11
C ALA A 87 4.37 0.01 -15.89
N GLN A 88 4.37 0.12 -17.23
CA GLN A 88 3.51 -0.68 -18.11
C GLN A 88 3.76 -2.18 -17.91
N ARG A 89 5.02 -2.63 -17.98
CA ARG A 89 5.36 -4.05 -17.76
C ARG A 89 4.96 -4.53 -16.36
N ALA A 90 5.02 -3.66 -15.35
CA ALA A 90 4.58 -4.01 -14.01
C ALA A 90 3.05 -4.13 -13.92
N GLN A 91 2.30 -3.33 -14.68
CA GLN A 91 0.84 -3.46 -14.79
C GLN A 91 0.46 -4.75 -15.52
N GLU A 92 1.09 -5.03 -16.66
CA GLU A 92 0.86 -6.27 -17.43
C GLU A 92 1.10 -7.51 -16.55
N ARG A 93 2.25 -7.57 -15.85
CA ARG A 93 2.50 -8.68 -14.90
C ARG A 93 1.46 -8.80 -13.80
N ARG A 94 0.94 -7.68 -13.27
CA ARG A 94 -0.10 -7.70 -12.23
C ARG A 94 -1.47 -8.12 -12.77
N ALA A 95 -1.75 -7.85 -14.05
CA ALA A 95 -2.98 -8.28 -14.70
C ALA A 95 -2.98 -9.81 -14.94
N GLU A 96 -1.79 -10.38 -15.13
CA GLU A 96 -1.57 -11.83 -15.30
C GLU A 96 -1.31 -12.58 -13.98
N GLU A 97 -1.32 -11.91 -12.82
CA GLU A 97 -1.11 -12.55 -11.52
C GLU A 97 -2.25 -13.53 -11.17
N THR A 98 -1.91 -14.72 -10.66
CA THR A 98 -2.91 -15.58 -9.99
C THR A 98 -3.30 -15.01 -8.62
N ASP A 99 -4.43 -15.47 -8.07
CA ASP A 99 -4.89 -15.01 -6.75
C ASP A 99 -3.88 -15.34 -5.64
N GLU A 100 -3.20 -16.49 -5.70
CA GLU A 100 -2.14 -16.84 -4.74
C GLU A 100 -0.93 -15.90 -4.86
N GLN A 101 -0.51 -15.59 -6.09
CA GLN A 101 0.59 -14.66 -6.34
C GLN A 101 0.24 -13.26 -5.83
N ARG A 102 -0.99 -12.81 -6.10
CA ARG A 102 -1.53 -11.53 -5.62
C ARG A 102 -1.55 -11.49 -4.09
N ASN A 103 -2.06 -12.52 -3.43
CA ASN A 103 -2.13 -12.59 -1.97
C ASN A 103 -0.74 -12.63 -1.33
N SER A 104 0.19 -13.40 -1.90
CA SER A 104 1.59 -13.43 -1.47
C SER A 104 2.25 -12.06 -1.57
N ARG A 105 2.07 -11.36 -2.70
CA ARG A 105 2.58 -10.00 -2.91
C ARG A 105 2.00 -9.00 -1.89
N LEU A 106 0.69 -9.06 -1.64
CA LEU A 106 0.03 -8.18 -0.66
C LEU A 106 0.51 -8.48 0.77
N SER A 107 0.67 -9.74 1.13
CA SER A 107 1.23 -10.15 2.43
C SER A 107 2.65 -9.62 2.62
N ALA A 108 3.52 -9.76 1.62
CA ALA A 108 4.88 -9.23 1.66
C ALA A 108 4.91 -7.69 1.81
N MET A 109 4.02 -6.98 1.11
CA MET A 109 3.89 -5.52 1.24
C MET A 109 3.49 -5.12 2.67
N LEU A 110 2.55 -5.84 3.28
CA LEU A 110 2.14 -5.59 4.66
C LEU A 110 3.26 -5.87 5.66
N GLN A 111 4.04 -6.94 5.45
CA GLN A 111 5.21 -7.23 6.31
C GLN A 111 6.25 -6.12 6.21
N HIS A 112 6.63 -5.72 5.00
CA HIS A 112 7.57 -4.61 4.81
C HIS A 112 7.07 -3.30 5.43
N ALA A 113 5.77 -3.00 5.33
CA ALA A 113 5.19 -1.85 5.99
C ALA A 113 5.33 -1.93 7.53
N ARG A 114 5.06 -3.10 8.12
CA ARG A 114 5.26 -3.36 9.56
C ARG A 114 6.72 -3.18 9.97
N GLU A 115 7.65 -3.77 9.23
CA GLU A 115 9.09 -3.67 9.48
C GLU A 115 9.58 -2.23 9.43
N ARG A 116 9.13 -1.43 8.45
CA ARG A 116 9.48 -0.01 8.39
C ARG A 116 9.00 0.75 9.62
N ARG A 117 7.77 0.49 10.10
CA ARG A 117 7.27 1.12 11.34
C ARG A 117 8.10 0.71 12.54
N LEU A 118 8.45 -0.57 12.66
CA LEU A 118 9.29 -1.06 13.75
C LEU A 118 10.70 -0.43 13.72
N ASN A 119 11.30 -0.27 12.54
CA ASN A 119 12.62 0.37 12.43
C ASN A 119 12.59 1.86 12.80
N VAL A 120 11.50 2.57 12.48
CA VAL A 120 11.29 3.95 12.94
C VAL A 120 11.20 4.00 14.46
N ILE A 121 10.45 3.09 15.09
CA ILE A 121 10.32 3.00 16.56
C ILE A 121 11.66 2.66 17.21
N LYS A 122 12.40 1.69 16.68
CA LYS A 122 13.73 1.30 17.19
C LYS A 122 14.76 2.43 17.08
N GLY A 123 14.65 3.27 16.06
CA GLY A 123 15.51 4.43 15.85
C GLY A 123 15.17 5.64 16.73
N GLN A 124 14.04 5.64 17.43
CA GLN A 124 13.66 6.70 18.36
C GLN A 124 14.35 6.50 19.71
N ASN A 125 14.86 7.59 20.29
CA ASN A 125 15.51 7.57 21.60
C ASN A 125 14.46 7.27 22.69
N PRO A 126 14.55 6.16 23.44
CA PRO A 126 13.54 5.77 24.43
C PRO A 126 13.24 6.86 25.46
N HIS A 127 14.24 7.68 25.81
CA HIS A 127 14.06 8.80 26.72
C HIS A 127 13.13 9.89 26.15
N GLN A 128 13.22 10.24 24.86
CA GLN A 128 12.34 11.25 24.27
C GLN A 128 10.88 10.78 24.22
N ILE A 129 10.67 9.48 23.94
CA ILE A 129 9.35 8.87 24.00
C ILE A 129 8.80 8.92 25.43
N GLN A 130 9.62 8.56 26.42
CA GLN A 130 9.25 8.58 27.84
C GLN A 130 8.94 10.00 28.33
N THR A 131 9.72 11.00 27.94
CA THR A 131 9.46 12.42 28.23
C THR A 131 8.14 12.90 27.60
N PHE A 132 7.85 12.49 26.37
CA PHE A 132 6.58 12.82 25.71
C PHE A 132 5.37 12.24 26.45
N TYR A 133 5.42 10.95 26.83
CA TYR A 133 4.33 10.33 27.59
C TYR A 133 4.20 10.89 29.02
N ALA A 134 5.31 11.19 29.68
CA ALA A 134 5.30 11.83 31.00
C ALA A 134 4.72 13.26 30.94
N ALA A 135 5.06 14.05 29.92
CA ALA A 135 4.45 15.37 29.73
C ALA A 135 2.94 15.27 29.46
N ARG A 136 2.50 14.26 28.70
CA ARG A 136 1.07 14.01 28.46
C ARG A 136 0.29 13.68 29.74
N THR A 137 0.88 12.90 30.65
CA THR A 137 0.27 12.59 31.96
C THR A 137 0.22 13.79 32.91
N VAL A 138 1.14 14.76 32.75
CA VAL A 138 1.08 16.02 33.52
C VAL A 138 0.02 16.97 32.94
N LEU A 139 -0.17 16.98 31.63
CA LEU A 139 -1.15 17.84 30.96
C LEU A 139 -2.60 17.33 31.10
N TYR A 140 -2.78 16.01 31.15
CA TYR A 140 -4.05 15.35 31.44
C TYR A 140 -3.85 14.43 32.65
N PRO A 141 -3.98 14.94 33.88
CA PRO A 141 -3.94 14.09 35.06
C PRO A 141 -4.99 12.99 34.93
N ILE A 142 -4.74 11.85 35.59
CA ILE A 142 -5.73 10.77 35.71
C ILE A 142 -7.00 11.41 36.26
N VAL A 143 -7.99 11.61 35.40
CA VAL A 143 -9.29 12.10 35.79
C VAL A 143 -9.87 11.02 36.68
N GLU A 144 -10.21 11.34 37.92
CA GLU A 144 -10.93 10.41 38.78
C GLU A 144 -12.13 9.90 38.00
N GLU A 145 -12.27 8.57 37.88
CA GLU A 145 -13.40 7.97 37.19
C GLU A 145 -14.69 8.43 37.89
N HIS A 146 -15.39 9.39 37.28
CA HIS A 146 -16.69 9.82 37.76
C HIS A 146 -17.70 8.73 37.39
N LYS A 147 -18.02 7.87 38.37
CA LYS A 147 -19.03 6.83 38.21
C LYS A 147 -20.41 7.47 38.29
N CYS A 148 -21.02 7.74 37.13
CA CYS A 148 -22.38 8.27 37.01
C CYS A 148 -23.48 7.32 37.56
N GLY A 149 -23.12 6.12 38.01
CA GLY A 149 -24.04 5.10 38.50
C GLY A 149 -24.71 4.31 37.37
N GLU A 150 -25.74 3.53 37.71
CA GLU A 150 -26.57 2.83 36.72
C GLU A 150 -27.56 3.82 36.07
N MET A 151 -27.86 3.60 34.77
CA MET A 151 -28.79 4.43 34.00
C MET A 151 -30.20 3.84 34.10
N ASP A 152 -30.78 3.86 35.29
CA ASP A 152 -32.05 3.19 35.63
C ASP A 152 -33.22 4.16 35.81
N ASN A 153 -32.97 5.48 35.76
CA ASN A 153 -34.00 6.46 36.08
C ASN A 153 -34.87 6.77 34.86
N LEU A 154 -36.11 6.30 34.89
CA LEU A 154 -37.06 6.45 33.78
C LEU A 154 -37.72 7.84 33.74
N CYS A 155 -37.71 8.50 32.58
CA CYS A 155 -38.53 9.68 32.29
C CYS A 155 -39.97 9.21 32.02
N LEU A 156 -40.91 9.46 32.94
CA LEU A 156 -42.31 9.02 32.84
C LEU A 156 -43.07 9.52 31.60
N LYS A 157 -42.52 10.50 30.87
CA LYS A 157 -43.14 11.10 29.68
C LYS A 157 -42.79 10.41 28.35
N CYS A 158 -41.54 10.02 28.16
CA CYS A 158 -41.10 9.37 26.91
C CYS A 158 -40.35 8.05 27.12
N GLY A 159 -40.31 7.53 28.36
CA GLY A 159 -39.74 6.22 28.67
C GLY A 159 -38.21 6.14 28.63
N GLY A 160 -37.51 7.24 28.30
CA GLY A 160 -36.05 7.27 28.26
C GLY A 160 -35.41 7.05 29.64
N LEU A 161 -34.26 6.39 29.66
CA LEU A 161 -33.46 6.14 30.85
C LEU A 161 -32.38 7.21 31.02
N TYR A 162 -32.19 7.68 32.24
CA TYR A 162 -31.27 8.76 32.61
C TYR A 162 -30.41 8.36 33.81
N PHE A 163 -29.24 8.99 33.91
CA PHE A 163 -28.42 8.89 35.12
C PHE A 163 -29.01 9.76 36.23
N ARG A 164 -28.78 9.36 37.49
CA ARG A 164 -29.37 10.02 38.66
C ARG A 164 -29.05 11.52 38.73
N ASP A 165 -27.83 11.88 38.34
CA ASP A 165 -27.28 13.23 38.48
C ASP A 165 -27.64 14.16 37.29
N GLU A 166 -28.37 13.66 36.30
CA GLU A 166 -28.86 14.46 35.15
C GLU A 166 -30.13 15.27 35.46
N LYS A 167 -30.70 15.11 36.66
CA LYS A 167 -31.81 15.95 37.13
C LYS A 167 -31.28 17.29 37.58
N ASN A 168 -31.95 18.37 37.17
CA ASN A 168 -31.71 19.68 37.76
C ASN A 168 -32.18 19.72 39.24
N THR A 169 -31.91 20.83 39.92
CA THR A 169 -32.35 21.09 41.31
C THR A 169 -33.87 21.02 41.50
N ARG A 170 -34.65 21.02 40.42
CA ARG A 170 -36.12 20.90 40.41
C ARG A 170 -36.59 19.46 40.11
N GLY A 171 -35.68 18.49 40.01
CA GLY A 171 -35.97 17.10 39.74
C GLY A 171 -36.33 16.77 38.29
N ILE A 172 -36.08 17.69 37.36
CA ILE A 172 -36.46 17.58 35.94
C ILE A 172 -35.21 17.36 35.09
N TYR A 173 -35.27 16.41 34.15
CA TYR A 173 -34.23 16.20 33.14
C TYR A 173 -34.25 17.30 32.09
N THR A 174 -33.17 18.06 32.00
CA THR A 174 -33.06 19.22 31.10
C THR A 174 -33.06 18.83 29.63
N HIS A 175 -32.57 17.64 29.29
CA HIS A 175 -32.53 17.10 27.93
C HIS A 175 -33.63 16.06 27.62
N CYS A 176 -34.62 15.86 28.51
CA CYS A 176 -35.80 15.03 28.20
C CYS A 176 -36.80 15.85 27.33
N CYS A 177 -37.77 15.13 26.77
CA CYS A 177 -38.70 15.50 25.69
C CYS A 177 -39.51 16.83 25.85
N HIS A 178 -39.26 17.65 26.89
CA HIS A 178 -39.70 19.04 27.01
C HIS A 178 -38.90 19.78 28.13
N ASN A 179 -37.58 19.99 28.00
CA ASN A 179 -36.99 21.08 27.22
C ASN A 179 -35.64 20.73 26.57
N GLY A 180 -35.64 19.58 25.88
CA GLY A 180 -34.88 19.38 24.65
C GLY A 180 -35.79 18.73 23.63
N ASN A 181 -36.76 19.50 23.11
CA ASN A 181 -37.79 19.04 22.17
C ASN A 181 -37.22 18.30 20.96
N ILE A 182 -37.35 16.97 20.93
CA ILE A 182 -37.33 16.21 19.67
C ILE A 182 -38.78 15.85 19.40
N ILE A 183 -39.41 16.59 18.49
CA ILE A 183 -40.56 16.05 17.77
C ILE A 183 -39.94 14.96 16.89
N GLU A 184 -40.12 13.71 17.28
CA GLU A 184 -39.82 12.58 16.41
C GLU A 184 -40.80 12.65 15.25
N GLN A 185 -40.49 13.47 14.24
CA GLN A 185 -40.90 13.12 12.89
C GLN A 185 -40.27 11.76 12.70
N ALA A 186 -41.11 10.72 12.62
CA ALA A 186 -40.68 9.35 12.36
C ALA A 186 -39.69 9.43 11.21
N SER A 187 -38.40 9.43 11.54
CA SER A 187 -37.36 9.47 10.55
C SER A 187 -37.61 8.19 9.78
N VAL A 188 -37.97 8.33 8.52
CA VAL A 188 -38.14 7.21 7.61
C VAL A 188 -36.72 6.69 7.40
N TYR A 189 -36.21 5.98 8.39
CA TYR A 189 -35.05 5.14 8.24
C TYR A 189 -35.41 4.14 7.14
N PRO A 190 -34.49 3.86 6.20
CA PRO A 190 -34.64 2.74 5.31
C PRO A 190 -35.04 1.52 6.13
N VAL A 191 -36.09 0.82 5.69
CA VAL A 191 -36.69 -0.30 6.45
C VAL A 191 -35.62 -1.32 6.88
N GLU A 192 -34.60 -1.49 6.03
CA GLU A 192 -33.44 -2.34 6.29
C GLU A 192 -32.64 -1.90 7.53
N MET A 193 -32.37 -0.60 7.70
CA MET A 193 -31.64 -0.10 8.89
C MET A 193 -32.45 -0.26 10.17
N LYS A 194 -33.77 -0.14 10.06
CA LYS A 194 -34.66 -0.37 11.20
C LYS A 194 -34.54 -1.81 11.69
N GLY A 195 -34.57 -2.78 10.76
CA GLY A 195 -34.40 -4.20 11.08
C GLY A 195 -33.07 -4.52 11.78
N LEU A 196 -31.98 -3.95 11.28
CA LEU A 196 -30.65 -4.09 11.89
C LEU A 196 -30.57 -3.53 13.32
N MET A 197 -31.24 -2.39 13.57
CA MET A 197 -31.24 -1.71 14.86
C MET A 197 -32.21 -2.36 15.88
N ASP A 198 -33.41 -2.73 15.48
CA ASP A 198 -34.45 -3.29 16.36
C ASP A 198 -34.24 -4.78 16.66
N GLY A 199 -33.40 -5.47 15.89
CA GLY A 199 -33.12 -6.90 16.12
C GLY A 199 -34.04 -7.85 15.36
N SER A 200 -34.86 -7.34 14.43
CA SER A 200 -35.73 -8.15 13.60
C SER A 200 -35.04 -8.76 12.38
N ASP A 201 -33.81 -8.33 12.06
CA ASP A 201 -33.01 -8.86 10.96
C ASP A 201 -31.97 -9.90 11.43
N GLU A 202 -31.70 -10.91 10.59
CA GLU A 202 -30.73 -11.96 10.90
C GLU A 202 -29.31 -11.42 11.12
N LEU A 203 -28.98 -10.29 10.48
CA LEU A 203 -27.68 -9.63 10.58
C LEU A 203 -27.62 -8.63 11.75
N SER A 204 -28.70 -8.38 12.50
CA SER A 204 -28.72 -7.41 13.59
C SER A 204 -27.68 -7.71 14.67
N VAL A 205 -27.43 -8.98 14.99
CA VAL A 205 -26.42 -9.38 15.98
C VAL A 205 -25.02 -9.00 15.49
N HIS A 206 -24.71 -9.34 14.24
CA HIS A 206 -23.43 -9.00 13.62
C HIS A 206 -23.25 -7.49 13.50
N PHE A 207 -24.29 -6.77 13.07
CA PHE A 207 -24.30 -5.33 12.95
C PHE A 207 -24.05 -4.65 14.30
N LYS A 208 -24.79 -5.00 15.36
CA LYS A 208 -24.62 -4.43 16.71
C LYS A 208 -23.23 -4.70 17.29
N ASN A 209 -22.70 -5.91 17.11
CA ASN A 209 -21.36 -6.27 17.57
C ASN A 209 -20.23 -5.53 16.85
N ASN A 210 -20.49 -5.08 15.60
CA ASN A 210 -19.49 -4.45 14.74
C ASN A 210 -19.81 -2.98 14.42
N ILE A 211 -20.84 -2.37 15.02
CA ILE A 211 -21.30 -1.03 14.62
C ILE A 211 -20.20 0.04 14.71
N ARG A 212 -19.29 -0.09 15.69
CA ARG A 212 -18.14 0.82 15.86
C ARG A 212 -17.09 0.67 14.74
N SER A 213 -16.95 -0.51 14.15
CA SER A 213 -16.05 -0.71 13.00
C SER A 213 -16.65 -0.13 11.72
N TYR A 214 -17.98 -0.22 11.54
CA TYR A 214 -18.69 0.42 10.43
C TYR A 214 -18.75 1.96 10.57
N GLN A 215 -18.88 2.50 11.77
CA GLN A 215 -18.84 3.95 12.00
C GLN A 215 -17.46 4.56 11.72
N CYS A 216 -16.36 3.81 11.95
CA CYS A 216 -15.03 4.23 11.50
C CYS A 216 -14.93 4.35 9.96
N PHE A 217 -15.80 3.66 9.21
CA PHE A 217 -15.85 3.73 7.75
C PHE A 217 -16.69 4.92 7.26
N ASN A 218 -17.81 5.21 7.91
CA ASN A 218 -18.74 6.29 7.52
C ASN A 218 -18.44 7.66 8.15
N GLY A 219 -17.61 7.74 9.20
CA GLY A 219 -17.33 8.96 9.96
C GLY A 219 -16.18 9.83 9.44
N CYS A 220 -15.70 9.61 8.21
CA CYS A 220 -14.63 10.43 7.63
C CYS A 220 -15.19 11.63 6.85
N THR A 221 -15.57 12.70 7.55
CA THR A 221 -15.79 14.02 6.92
C THR A 221 -14.53 14.91 6.90
N ASP A 222 -13.38 14.43 7.41
CA ASP A 222 -12.09 15.10 7.25
C ASP A 222 -11.15 14.30 6.33
N CYS A 223 -11.08 14.73 5.07
CA CYS A 223 -10.30 14.09 3.99
C CYS A 223 -8.76 14.26 4.08
N THR A 224 -8.16 14.61 5.22
CA THR A 224 -6.71 14.91 5.27
C THR A 224 -5.83 13.86 5.95
N VAL A 225 -6.38 12.77 6.49
CA VAL A 225 -5.57 11.71 7.11
C VAL A 225 -5.94 10.33 6.56
N TYR A 226 -5.68 10.12 5.27
CA TYR A 226 -5.58 8.75 4.71
C TYR A 226 -4.25 8.12 5.16
N ARG A 227 -4.18 7.73 6.43
CA ARG A 227 -3.24 6.71 6.89
C ARG A 227 -4.00 5.63 7.64
N GLU A 228 -4.15 4.52 6.94
CA GLU A 228 -4.20 3.16 7.50
C GLU A 228 -5.47 2.78 8.25
N ARG A 229 -6.43 2.19 7.53
CA ARG A 229 -7.30 1.14 8.07
C ARG A 229 -7.93 0.33 6.93
N SER A 230 -7.09 -0.48 6.29
CA SER A 230 -7.55 -1.65 5.53
C SER A 230 -7.96 -2.73 6.52
N VAL A 231 -9.26 -2.79 6.86
CA VAL A 231 -9.86 -4.01 7.40
C VAL A 231 -10.41 -4.78 6.21
N LEU A 232 -9.93 -6.01 6.07
CA LEU A 232 -10.30 -6.98 5.05
C LEU A 232 -11.82 -7.19 5.06
N LEU A 233 -12.51 -6.61 4.09
CA LEU A 233 -13.90 -6.93 3.79
C LEU A 233 -13.92 -7.67 2.44
N GLN A 234 -13.40 -8.89 2.42
CA GLN A 234 -13.41 -9.71 1.21
C GLN A 234 -14.41 -10.85 1.23
N ASN A 235 -15.18 -11.11 2.30
CA ASN A 235 -16.04 -12.31 2.35
C ASN A 235 -17.37 -12.18 3.13
N SER A 236 -18.07 -11.03 3.18
CA SER A 236 -19.33 -11.01 3.98
C SER A 236 -20.50 -10.15 3.47
N TRP A 237 -20.51 -9.72 2.21
CA TRP A 237 -21.72 -9.11 1.63
C TRP A 237 -21.96 -9.61 0.20
N PRO A 238 -22.76 -10.66 -0.03
CA PRO A 238 -23.40 -10.86 -1.32
C PRO A 238 -24.67 -9.99 -1.36
N ASN A 239 -24.77 -9.13 -2.36
CA ASN A 239 -25.96 -8.30 -2.70
C ASN A 239 -26.33 -7.15 -1.74
N LEU A 240 -25.62 -6.02 -1.83
CA LEU A 240 -26.32 -4.73 -1.86
C LEU A 240 -26.16 -4.13 -3.26
N SER A 241 -27.27 -3.77 -3.88
CA SER A 241 -27.32 -3.19 -5.22
C SER A 241 -26.50 -1.90 -5.28
N GLN A 242 -25.72 -1.77 -6.35
CA GLN A 242 -25.04 -0.55 -6.74
C GLN A 242 -26.06 0.46 -7.26
N ASP A 243 -26.83 1.10 -6.39
CA ASP A 243 -27.70 2.23 -6.80
C ASP A 243 -27.59 3.37 -5.79
N PHE A 244 -26.39 3.92 -5.67
CA PHE A 244 -26.19 5.30 -5.21
C PHE A 244 -25.54 6.10 -6.33
N SER A 245 -26.29 6.30 -7.42
CA SER A 245 -26.01 7.36 -8.38
C SER A 245 -27.11 8.41 -8.29
N SER A 246 -26.89 9.39 -7.42
CA SER A 246 -27.64 10.65 -7.49
C SER A 246 -26.65 11.72 -7.96
N THR A 247 -26.72 12.01 -9.25
CA THR A 247 -26.11 13.17 -9.89
C THR A 247 -26.73 14.46 -9.34
N PRO A 248 -25.95 15.54 -9.16
CA PRO A 248 -26.49 16.81 -8.69
C PRO A 248 -27.10 17.59 -9.85
N SER A 249 -28.28 18.17 -9.64
CA SER A 249 -28.82 19.32 -10.38
C SER A 249 -29.41 20.28 -9.37
#